data_AF-A0A9D2KBW6-F1
#
_entry.id   AF-A0A9D2KBW6-F1
#
_cell.length_a   1.000
_cell.length_b   1.000
_cell.length_c   1.000
_cell.angle_alpha   90.00
_cell.angle_beta   90.00
_cell.angle_gamma   90.00
#
_symmetry.space_group_name_H-M   'P 1'
#
loop_
_entity.id
_entity.type
_entity.pdbx_description
1 polymer ?
#
loop_
_entity_poly.entity_id
_entity_poly.type
_entity_poly.pdbx_seq_one_letter_code
_entity_poly.pdbx_strand_id
1 'polypeptide(L)'
;MLFSKAQWRDFLIGFLSIALFVALWSLQTMLEKMWANRRRSRAAVTLSENERELYSRERGLANLETLLKDLPVDDEARGELERAVAMLKERSEQLRQENAVLGRRVGEYEKRSMPRELELVKELTDRNHQLENRVHQLVTVQVDRDELVSRLRSQPKYLSESDWQYLETLVNQVYADFTSRLFGRFPKLTSNDVRLCLLLRLRFGNAQLALLFGISPSSVSQQKFRLKSKLMQADDTLFKNGETLETWVWEFGG
;
A
#
# COMPACT_ATOMS: atom_id res chain seq x y z
N MET A 1 46.42 -36.41 25.19
CA MET A 1 45.22 -36.92 25.87
C MET A 1 44.01 -36.60 24.99
N LEU A 2 43.45 -37.62 24.33
CA LEU A 2 42.21 -37.47 23.55
C LEU A 2 41.05 -37.76 24.50
N PHE A 3 40.12 -36.81 24.64
CA PHE A 3 38.92 -36.98 25.46
C PHE A 3 38.14 -38.23 25.05
N SER A 4 37.61 -38.97 26.02
CA SER A 4 36.79 -40.15 25.74
C SER A 4 35.46 -39.74 25.09
N LYS A 5 34.83 -40.65 24.34
CA LYS A 5 33.52 -40.40 23.72
C LYS A 5 32.46 -39.94 24.73
N ALA A 6 32.54 -40.39 25.99
CA ALA A 6 31.64 -39.98 27.07
C ALA A 6 31.87 -38.51 27.47
N GLN A 7 33.13 -38.08 27.58
CA GLN A 7 33.46 -36.69 27.92
C GLN A 7 33.03 -35.71 26.83
N TRP A 8 33.16 -36.09 25.55
CA TRP A 8 32.65 -35.28 24.43
C TRP A 8 31.12 -35.18 24.43
N ARG A 9 30.43 -36.28 24.73
CA ARG A 9 28.97 -36.29 24.84
C ARG A 9 28.48 -35.35 25.94
N ASP A 10 29.09 -35.41 27.12
CA ASP A 10 28.68 -34.59 28.26
C ASP A 10 28.99 -33.10 28.02
N PHE A 11 30.12 -32.79 27.35
CA PHE A 11 30.43 -31.44 26.89
C PHE A 11 29.42 -30.91 25.86
N LEU A 12 29.04 -31.73 24.87
CA LEU A 12 28.03 -31.37 23.86
C LEU A 12 26.65 -31.13 24.50
N ILE A 13 26.25 -31.97 25.46
CA ILE A 13 24.99 -31.78 26.19
C ILE A 13 25.00 -30.46 26.97
N GLY A 14 26.11 -30.15 27.65
CA GLY A 14 26.28 -28.87 28.36
C GLY A 14 26.28 -27.65 27.43
N PHE A 15 26.93 -27.75 26.27
CA PHE A 15 26.91 -26.69 25.27
C PHE A 15 25.51 -26.46 24.69
N LEU A 16 24.81 -27.53 24.32
CA LEU A 16 23.45 -27.46 23.78
C LEU A 16 22.45 -26.93 24.80
N SER A 17 22.59 -27.26 26.09
CA SER A 17 21.70 -26.73 27.13
C SER A 17 21.91 -25.22 27.36
N ILE A 18 23.16 -24.75 27.34
CA ILE A 18 23.46 -23.31 27.41
C ILE A 18 22.95 -22.59 26.16
N ALA A 19 23.17 -23.14 24.97
CA ALA A 19 22.68 -22.56 23.73
C ALA A 19 21.15 -22.46 23.70
N LEU A 20 20.45 -23.51 24.17
CA LEU A 20 19.00 -23.51 24.31
C LEU A 20 18.52 -22.46 25.31
N PHE A 21 19.19 -22.33 26.46
CA PHE A 21 18.85 -21.32 27.46
C PHE A 21 18.98 -19.89 26.90
N VAL A 22 20.10 -19.60 26.21
CA VAL A 22 20.30 -18.29 25.54
C VAL A 22 19.23 -18.05 24.47
N ALA A 23 18.90 -19.06 23.67
CA ALA A 23 17.85 -18.96 22.66
C ALA A 23 16.48 -18.67 23.30
N LEU A 24 16.10 -19.39 24.36
CA LEU A 24 14.85 -19.17 25.09
C LEU A 24 14.78 -17.78 25.72
N TRP A 25 15.88 -17.31 26.33
CA TRP A 25 15.96 -15.97 26.90
C TRP A 25 15.86 -14.88 25.82
N SER A 26 16.52 -15.06 24.67
CA SER A 26 16.41 -14.14 23.53
C SER A 26 14.98 -14.11 22.95
N LEU A 27 14.31 -15.27 22.89
CA LEU A 27 12.93 -15.38 22.41
C LEU A 27 11.97 -14.70 23.39
N GLN A 28 12.15 -14.89 24.70
CA GLN A 28 11.33 -14.25 25.72
C GLN A 28 11.44 -12.73 25.67
N THR A 29 12.66 -12.20 25.58
CA THR A 29 12.89 -10.75 25.46
C THR A 29 12.33 -10.19 24.14
N MET A 30 12.42 -10.94 23.04
CA MET A 30 11.81 -10.57 21.76
C MET A 30 10.29 -10.54 21.86
N LEU A 31 9.68 -11.54 22.48
CA LEU A 31 8.23 -11.58 22.73
C LEU A 31 7.82 -10.36 23.56
N GLU A 32 8.47 -10.08 24.68
CA GLU A 32 8.15 -8.92 25.52
C GLU A 32 8.21 -7.60 24.75
N LYS A 33 9.23 -7.41 23.90
CA LYS A 33 9.34 -6.26 23.01
C LYS A 33 8.19 -6.19 22.00
N MET A 34 7.83 -7.30 21.36
CA MET A 34 6.70 -7.37 20.43
C MET A 34 5.36 -7.10 21.12
N TRP A 35 5.13 -7.68 22.30
CA TRP A 35 3.93 -7.45 23.11
C TRP A 35 3.83 -5.99 23.55
N ALA A 36 4.95 -5.38 23.93
CA ALA A 36 5.01 -3.96 24.24
C ALA A 36 4.70 -3.11 23.00
N ASN A 37 5.29 -3.41 21.84
CA ASN A 37 5.06 -2.65 20.61
C ASN A 37 3.60 -2.74 20.13
N ARG A 38 3.00 -3.94 20.17
CA ARG A 38 1.57 -4.13 19.88
C ARG A 38 0.66 -3.41 20.87
N ARG A 39 1.07 -3.29 22.14
CA ARG A 39 0.33 -2.50 23.14
C ARG A 39 0.41 -0.99 22.83
N ARG A 40 1.55 -0.48 22.35
CA ARG A 40 1.72 0.91 21.92
C ARG A 40 0.79 1.26 20.76
N SER A 41 0.85 0.46 19.69
CA SER A 41 0.03 0.67 18.50
C SER A 41 -1.46 0.66 18.84
N ARG A 42 -1.92 -0.27 19.68
CA ARG A 42 -3.30 -0.29 20.17
C ARG A 42 -3.67 0.96 20.96
N ALA A 43 -2.82 1.41 21.88
CA ALA A 43 -3.09 2.62 22.68
C ALA A 43 -3.22 3.90 21.81
N ALA A 44 -2.39 4.03 20.77
CA ALA A 44 -2.47 5.15 19.83
C ALA A 44 -3.73 5.10 18.95
N VAL A 45 -4.11 3.91 18.47
CA VAL A 45 -5.35 3.72 17.69
C VAL A 45 -6.57 4.03 18.55
N THR A 46 -6.64 3.48 19.77
CA THR A 46 -7.77 3.74 20.68
C THR A 46 -7.88 5.21 21.07
N LEU A 47 -6.74 5.92 21.23
CA LEU A 47 -6.74 7.36 21.49
C LEU A 47 -7.39 8.12 20.32
N SER A 48 -6.97 7.81 19.10
CA SER A 48 -7.52 8.46 17.89
C SER A 48 -9.00 8.17 17.68
N GLU A 49 -9.44 6.93 17.93
CA GLU A 49 -10.85 6.54 17.86
C GLU A 49 -11.69 7.31 18.88
N ASN A 50 -11.24 7.36 20.13
CA ASN A 50 -11.91 8.09 21.20
C ASN A 50 -11.96 9.61 20.93
N GLU A 51 -10.89 10.21 20.37
CA GLU A 51 -10.88 11.62 19.98
C GLU A 51 -11.95 11.94 18.92
N ARG A 52 -12.12 11.05 17.93
CA ARG A 52 -13.17 11.19 16.91
C ARG A 52 -14.57 11.04 17.52
N GLU A 53 -14.75 10.07 18.40
CA GLU A 53 -16.02 9.86 19.10
C GLU A 53 -16.38 11.07 19.96
N LEU A 54 -15.42 11.60 20.72
CA LEU A 54 -15.58 12.79 21.53
C LEU A 54 -15.97 14.00 20.66
N TYR A 55 -15.26 14.24 19.56
CA TYR A 55 -15.56 15.34 18.64
C TYR A 55 -16.95 15.23 18.01
N SER A 56 -17.39 14.01 17.67
CA SER A 56 -18.75 13.78 17.16
C SER A 56 -19.80 14.05 18.23
N ARG A 57 -19.55 13.62 19.48
CA ARG A 57 -20.48 13.78 20.60
C ARG A 57 -20.60 15.22 21.09
N GLU A 58 -19.50 15.95 21.17
CA GLU A 58 -19.50 17.36 21.57
C GLU A 58 -20.31 18.22 20.60
N ARG A 59 -20.22 17.95 19.29
CA ARG A 59 -21.09 18.58 18.29
C ARG A 59 -22.57 18.23 18.48
N GLY A 60 -22.87 16.96 18.76
CA GLY A 60 -24.23 16.52 19.06
C GLY A 60 -24.80 17.19 20.32
N LEU A 61 -24.00 17.28 21.39
CA LEU A 61 -24.36 17.96 22.63
C LEU A 61 -24.65 19.45 22.40
N ALA A 62 -23.83 20.17 21.63
CA ALA A 62 -24.06 21.58 21.32
C ALA A 62 -25.42 21.80 20.60
N ASN A 63 -25.79 20.89 19.69
CA ASN A 63 -27.09 20.94 19.02
C ASN A 63 -28.24 20.70 20.01
N LEU A 64 -28.12 19.69 20.87
CA LEU A 64 -29.15 19.36 21.88
C LEU A 64 -29.31 20.48 22.93
N GLU A 65 -28.21 21.10 23.37
CA GLU A 65 -28.24 22.24 24.28
C GLU A 65 -28.90 23.48 23.66
N THR A 66 -28.76 23.66 22.33
CA THR A 66 -29.44 24.73 21.61
C THR A 66 -30.95 24.47 21.58
N LEU A 67 -31.37 23.25 21.22
CA LEU A 67 -32.78 22.84 21.26
C LEU A 67 -33.40 22.97 22.67
N LEU A 68 -32.61 22.67 23.71
CA LEU A 68 -33.05 22.78 25.10
C LEU A 68 -33.32 24.22 25.54
N LYS A 69 -32.61 25.20 24.96
CA LYS A 69 -32.84 26.64 25.23
C LYS A 69 -34.13 27.15 24.59
N ASP A 70 -34.55 26.54 23.48
CA ASP A 70 -35.73 26.93 22.72
C ASP A 70 -37.02 26.29 23.27
N LEU A 71 -36.92 25.29 24.17
CA LEU A 71 -38.07 24.63 24.80
C LEU A 71 -38.64 25.39 26.01
N PRO A 72 -39.98 25.52 26.14
CA PRO A 72 -40.63 26.11 27.31
C PRO A 72 -40.36 25.31 28.60
N VAL A 73 -40.42 25.98 29.75
CA VAL A 73 -39.98 25.43 31.06
C VAL A 73 -40.90 24.33 31.60
N ASP A 74 -42.20 24.36 31.26
CA ASP A 74 -43.21 23.41 31.78
C ASP A 74 -43.38 22.15 30.90
N ASP A 75 -42.48 21.94 29.93
CA ASP A 75 -42.55 20.80 29.03
C ASP A 75 -41.93 19.54 29.67
N GLU A 76 -42.73 18.49 29.84
CA GLU A 76 -42.27 17.20 30.40
C GLU A 76 -41.12 16.60 29.56
N ALA A 77 -41.11 16.84 28.25
CA ALA A 77 -40.04 16.42 27.33
C ALA A 77 -38.69 17.08 27.62
N ARG A 78 -38.70 18.28 28.24
CA ARG A 78 -37.49 18.99 28.65
C ARG A 78 -36.74 18.22 29.74
N GLY A 79 -37.45 17.67 30.72
CA GLY A 79 -36.83 16.93 31.82
C GLY A 79 -36.17 15.61 31.38
N GLU A 80 -36.69 14.97 30.33
CA GLU A 80 -36.06 13.79 29.72
C GLU A 80 -34.82 14.17 28.89
N LEU A 81 -34.92 15.26 28.14
CA LEU A 81 -33.80 15.79 27.35
C LEU A 81 -32.66 16.28 28.25
N GLU A 82 -32.95 16.94 29.38
CA GLU A 82 -31.95 17.34 30.38
C GLU A 82 -31.20 16.13 30.95
N ARG A 83 -31.92 15.04 31.26
CA ARG A 83 -31.32 13.78 31.73
C ARG A 83 -30.43 13.14 30.65
N ALA A 84 -30.88 13.11 29.39
CA ALA A 84 -30.11 12.58 28.27
C ALA A 84 -28.83 13.40 28.00
N VAL A 85 -28.93 14.73 28.03
CA VAL A 85 -27.78 15.64 27.91
C VAL A 85 -26.80 15.45 29.06
N ALA A 86 -27.30 15.28 30.30
CA ALA A 86 -26.44 15.02 31.46
C ALA A 86 -25.65 13.70 31.33
N MET A 87 -26.30 12.61 30.91
CA MET A 87 -25.64 11.32 30.67
C MET A 87 -24.59 11.41 29.55
N LEU A 88 -24.90 12.10 28.45
CA LEU A 88 -23.97 12.29 27.34
C LEU A 88 -22.76 13.16 27.74
N LYS A 89 -22.96 14.18 28.57
CA LYS A 89 -21.89 15.00 29.15
C LYS A 89 -20.98 14.18 30.05
N GLU A 90 -21.55 13.38 30.94
CA GLU A 90 -20.79 12.50 31.83
C GLU A 90 -19.93 11.51 31.04
N ARG A 91 -20.50 10.85 30.02
CA ARG A 91 -19.75 9.93 29.16
C ARG A 91 -18.65 10.64 28.35
N SER A 92 -18.90 11.87 27.91
CA SER A 92 -17.88 12.68 27.20
C SER A 92 -16.71 13.02 28.13
N GLU A 93 -16.99 13.31 29.40
CA GLU A 93 -15.96 13.56 30.40
C GLU A 93 -15.14 12.30 30.72
N GLN A 94 -15.78 11.14 30.82
CA GLN A 94 -15.08 9.85 30.94
C GLN A 94 -14.12 9.61 29.77
N LEU A 95 -14.57 9.86 28.53
CA LEU A 95 -13.72 9.75 27.34
C LEU A 95 -12.55 10.73 27.36
N ARG A 96 -12.75 11.97 27.85
CA ARG A 96 -11.64 12.93 28.03
C ARG A 96 -10.60 12.42 29.02
N GLN A 97 -11.04 11.85 30.14
CA GLN A 97 -10.13 11.27 31.13
C GLN A 97 -9.36 10.06 30.58
N GLU A 98 -10.04 9.17 29.86
CA GLU A 98 -9.42 8.03 29.16
C GLU A 98 -8.39 8.53 28.13
N ASN A 99 -8.73 9.54 27.34
CA ASN A 99 -7.83 10.15 26.35
C ASN A 99 -6.62 10.82 27.01
N ALA A 100 -6.79 11.49 28.16
CA ALA A 100 -5.68 12.06 28.90
C ALA A 100 -4.70 10.98 29.39
N VAL A 101 -5.21 9.83 29.85
CA VAL A 101 -4.38 8.68 30.25
C VAL A 101 -3.68 8.05 29.05
N LEU A 102 -4.41 7.80 27.96
CA LEU A 102 -3.85 7.23 26.73
C LEU A 102 -2.81 8.18 26.11
N GLY A 103 -3.09 9.48 26.07
CA GLY A 103 -2.16 10.51 25.60
C GLY A 103 -0.87 10.57 26.40
N ARG A 104 -0.95 10.50 27.74
CA ARG A 104 0.25 10.37 28.59
C ARG A 104 1.06 9.13 28.26
N ARG A 105 0.40 7.97 28.13
CA ARG A 105 1.06 6.70 27.78
C ARG A 105 1.72 6.78 26.40
N VAL A 106 1.05 7.36 25.41
CA VAL A 106 1.59 7.55 24.05
C VAL A 106 2.81 8.49 24.09
N GLY A 107 2.71 9.64 24.77
CA GLY A 107 3.79 10.62 24.88
C GLY A 107 5.02 10.11 25.65
N GLU A 108 4.85 9.22 26.64
CA GLU A 108 5.96 8.51 27.28
C GLU A 108 6.74 7.62 26.30
N TYR A 109 6.07 7.05 25.29
CA TYR A 109 6.74 6.29 24.25
C TYR A 109 7.44 7.18 23.22
N GLU A 110 6.89 8.33 22.88
CA GLU A 110 7.54 9.30 21.98
C GLU A 110 8.82 9.89 22.60
N LYS A 111 8.81 10.15 23.90
CA LYS A 111 9.99 10.61 24.64
C LYS A 111 11.08 9.55 24.75
N ARG A 112 10.72 8.27 24.65
CA ARG A 112 11.69 7.18 24.61
C ARG A 112 12.32 7.20 23.23
N SER A 113 13.60 7.58 23.15
CA SER A 113 14.38 7.64 21.90
C SER A 113 14.00 6.48 20.97
N MET A 114 13.59 6.82 19.75
CA MET A 114 13.21 5.85 18.72
C MET A 114 14.33 4.80 18.65
N PRO A 115 14.01 3.49 18.77
CA PRO A 115 15.04 2.48 18.71
C PRO A 115 15.85 2.65 17.41
N ARG A 116 17.17 2.69 17.52
CA ARG A 116 18.09 2.87 16.37
C ARG A 116 17.77 1.94 15.20
N GLU A 117 17.26 0.75 15.48
CA GLU A 117 16.76 -0.22 14.49
C GLU A 117 15.60 0.32 13.65
N LEU A 118 14.64 1.02 14.26
CA LEU A 118 13.48 1.57 13.56
C LEU A 118 13.84 2.82 12.74
N GLU A 119 14.79 3.61 13.22
CA GLU A 119 15.37 4.73 12.45
C GLU A 119 16.12 4.21 11.22
N LEU A 120 16.92 3.15 11.38
CA LEU A 120 17.60 2.48 10.27
C LEU A 120 16.60 1.90 9.27
N VAL A 121 15.52 1.25 9.74
CA VAL A 121 14.47 0.72 8.85
C VAL A 121 13.85 1.86 8.04
N LYS A 122 13.52 2.98 8.68
CA LYS A 122 12.97 4.15 7.97
C LYS A 122 13.96 4.68 6.92
N GLU A 123 15.23 4.85 7.27
CA GLU A 123 16.28 5.29 6.34
C GLU A 123 16.43 4.32 5.15
N LEU A 124 16.40 3.01 5.41
CA LEU A 124 16.46 1.99 4.36
C LEU A 124 15.22 2.02 3.47
N THR A 125 14.03 2.22 4.03
CA THR A 125 12.78 2.39 3.26
C THR A 125 12.86 3.64 2.38
N ASP A 126 13.30 4.77 2.94
CA ASP A 126 13.46 6.03 2.20
C ASP A 126 14.50 5.87 1.07
N ARG A 127 15.63 5.20 1.34
CA ARG A 127 16.65 4.89 0.32
C ARG A 127 16.12 3.96 -0.76
N ASN A 128 15.36 2.93 -0.41
CA ASN A 128 14.75 2.04 -1.40
C ASN A 128 13.80 2.80 -2.31
N HIS A 129 12.95 3.67 -1.74
CA HIS A 129 12.06 4.49 -2.54
C HIS A 129 12.83 5.46 -3.47
N GLN A 130 13.93 6.03 -3.00
CA GLN A 130 14.82 6.83 -3.86
C GLN A 130 15.45 6.00 -4.99
N LEU A 131 15.88 4.78 -4.70
CA LEU A 131 16.45 3.86 -5.71
C LEU A 131 15.39 3.48 -6.75
N GLU A 132 14.17 3.14 -6.33
CA GLU A 132 13.04 2.86 -7.23
C GLU A 132 12.77 4.04 -8.17
N ASN A 133 12.70 5.26 -7.63
CA ASN A 133 12.51 6.47 -8.42
C ASN A 133 13.65 6.70 -9.43
N ARG A 134 14.91 6.46 -9.02
CA ARG A 134 16.06 6.57 -9.92
C ARG A 134 16.03 5.52 -11.02
N VAL A 135 15.67 4.27 -10.71
CA VAL A 135 15.50 3.21 -11.71
C VAL A 135 14.41 3.61 -12.71
N HIS A 136 13.26 4.12 -12.24
CA HIS A 136 12.18 4.58 -13.11
C HIS A 136 12.63 5.70 -14.07
N GLN A 137 13.40 6.67 -13.57
CA GLN A 137 13.97 7.75 -14.38
C GLN A 137 14.96 7.21 -15.43
N LEU A 138 15.84 6.29 -15.05
CA LEU A 138 16.80 5.67 -15.97
C LEU A 138 16.10 4.87 -17.06
N VAL A 139 15.08 4.10 -16.70
CA VAL A 139 14.23 3.34 -17.63
C VAL A 139 13.57 4.28 -18.64
N THR A 140 13.00 5.39 -18.17
CA THR A 140 12.38 6.38 -19.07
C THR A 140 13.40 7.00 -20.02
N VAL A 141 14.57 7.40 -19.51
CA VAL A 141 15.64 7.94 -20.36
C VAL A 141 16.15 6.90 -21.37
N GLN A 142 16.25 5.64 -20.98
CA GLN A 142 16.67 4.56 -21.88
C GLN A 142 15.66 4.34 -23.00
N VAL A 143 14.36 4.32 -22.70
CA VAL A 143 13.29 4.21 -23.70
C VAL A 143 13.26 5.44 -24.61
N ASP A 144 13.46 6.63 -24.06
CA ASP A 144 13.42 7.88 -24.82
C ASP A 144 14.63 8.03 -25.76
N ARG A 145 15.77 7.44 -25.41
CA ARG A 145 16.98 7.38 -26.25
C ARG A 145 16.95 6.27 -27.29
N ASP A 146 16.01 5.34 -27.21
CA ASP A 146 15.86 4.28 -28.19
C ASP A 146 15.50 4.87 -29.57
N GLU A 147 16.26 4.49 -30.60
CA GLU A 147 16.16 5.08 -31.93
C GLU A 147 14.81 4.76 -32.59
N LEU A 148 14.28 3.56 -32.39
CA LEU A 148 12.99 3.19 -32.95
C LEU A 148 11.87 3.93 -32.21
N VAL A 149 11.86 3.90 -30.88
CA VAL A 149 10.81 4.56 -30.08
C VAL A 149 10.78 6.07 -30.35
N SER A 150 11.95 6.73 -30.38
CA SER A 150 12.05 8.17 -30.68
C SER A 150 11.50 8.51 -32.08
N ARG A 151 11.82 7.69 -33.08
CA ARG A 151 11.30 7.85 -34.45
C ARG A 151 9.78 7.63 -34.52
N LEU A 152 9.26 6.60 -33.83
CA LEU A 152 7.82 6.34 -33.80
C LEU A 152 7.01 7.42 -33.09
N ARG A 153 7.63 8.13 -32.13
CA ARG A 153 7.00 9.29 -31.48
C ARG A 153 6.93 10.51 -32.39
N SER A 154 8.00 10.77 -33.15
CA SER A 154 8.08 11.93 -34.05
C SER A 154 7.37 11.71 -35.40
N GLN A 155 7.43 10.50 -35.94
CA GLN A 155 6.85 10.08 -37.21
C GLN A 155 6.18 8.72 -37.07
N PRO A 156 5.00 8.66 -36.43
CA PRO A 156 4.27 7.42 -36.25
C PRO A 156 3.88 6.81 -37.61
N LYS A 157 4.19 5.53 -37.78
CA LYS A 157 3.90 4.75 -38.99
C LYS A 157 3.34 3.38 -38.59
N TYR A 158 2.69 2.69 -39.53
CA TYR A 158 2.32 1.30 -39.33
C TYR A 158 3.56 0.45 -39.00
N LEU A 159 3.45 -0.40 -37.98
CA LEU A 159 4.54 -1.24 -37.50
C LEU A 159 4.61 -2.56 -38.28
N SER A 160 5.81 -2.87 -38.77
CA SER A 160 6.12 -4.17 -39.36
C SER A 160 6.28 -5.25 -38.28
N GLU A 161 6.22 -6.52 -38.66
CA GLU A 161 6.46 -7.63 -37.72
C GLU A 161 7.85 -7.58 -37.07
N SER A 162 8.88 -7.11 -37.79
CA SER A 162 10.21 -6.89 -37.21
C SER A 162 10.23 -5.76 -36.18
N ASP A 163 9.46 -4.67 -36.42
CA ASP A 163 9.33 -3.60 -35.43
C ASP A 163 8.67 -4.12 -34.15
N TRP A 164 7.64 -4.96 -34.26
CA TRP A 164 6.98 -5.57 -33.10
C TRP A 164 7.92 -6.45 -32.28
N GLN A 165 8.70 -7.31 -32.93
CA GLN A 165 9.68 -8.17 -32.26
C GLN A 165 10.75 -7.36 -31.52
N TYR A 166 11.21 -6.27 -32.14
CA TYR A 166 12.16 -5.37 -31.52
C TYR A 166 11.56 -4.68 -30.28
N LEU A 167 10.36 -4.11 -30.40
CA LEU A 167 9.69 -3.44 -29.27
C LEU A 167 9.40 -4.40 -28.12
N GLU A 168 9.01 -5.64 -28.40
CA GLU A 168 8.84 -6.66 -27.36
C GLU A 168 10.16 -6.96 -26.64
N THR A 169 11.25 -7.13 -27.39
CA THR A 169 12.58 -7.37 -26.82
C THR A 169 13.03 -6.20 -25.94
N LEU A 170 12.89 -4.98 -26.44
CA LEU A 170 13.21 -3.75 -25.71
C LEU A 170 12.39 -3.65 -24.42
N VAL A 171 11.08 -3.85 -24.49
CA VAL A 171 10.20 -3.75 -23.32
C VAL A 171 10.51 -4.83 -22.29
N ASN A 172 10.79 -6.07 -22.70
CA ASN A 172 11.18 -7.12 -21.77
C ASN A 172 12.52 -6.84 -21.09
N GLN A 173 13.50 -6.30 -21.83
CA GLN A 173 14.78 -5.91 -21.26
C GLN A 173 14.65 -4.77 -20.25
N VAL A 174 13.82 -3.76 -20.56
CA VAL A 174 13.69 -2.55 -19.75
C VAL A 174 12.72 -2.73 -18.57
N TYR A 175 11.67 -3.54 -18.74
CA TYR A 175 10.60 -3.73 -17.76
C TYR A 175 10.53 -5.18 -17.25
N ALA A 176 11.68 -5.81 -17.02
CA ALA A 176 11.83 -7.11 -16.36
C ALA A 176 10.85 -8.18 -16.88
N ASP A 177 11.01 -8.58 -18.13
CA ASP A 177 10.22 -9.63 -18.80
C ASP A 177 8.70 -9.38 -18.72
N PHE A 178 8.31 -8.12 -18.97
CA PHE A 178 6.92 -7.67 -18.94
C PHE A 178 5.94 -8.56 -19.70
N THR A 179 6.23 -8.96 -20.95
CA THR A 179 5.30 -9.80 -21.73
C THR A 179 5.18 -11.20 -21.17
N SER A 180 6.27 -11.80 -20.70
CA SER A 180 6.25 -13.11 -20.03
C SER A 180 5.38 -13.08 -18.77
N ARG A 181 5.50 -12.03 -17.94
CA ARG A 181 4.65 -11.85 -16.76
C ARG A 181 3.19 -11.63 -17.11
N LEU A 182 2.92 -10.86 -18.18
CA LEU A 182 1.57 -10.59 -18.66
C LEU A 182 0.88 -11.88 -19.14
N PHE A 183 1.58 -12.70 -19.94
CA PHE A 183 1.08 -14.01 -20.36
C PHE A 183 0.91 -14.98 -19.18
N GLY A 184 1.84 -14.98 -18.22
CA GLY A 184 1.76 -15.82 -17.03
C GLY A 184 0.52 -15.52 -16.17
N ARG A 185 0.18 -14.23 -15.98
CA ARG A 185 -1.02 -13.85 -15.22
C ARG A 185 -2.30 -13.95 -16.03
N PHE A 186 -2.26 -13.63 -17.33
CA PHE A 186 -3.44 -13.59 -18.20
C PHE A 186 -3.23 -14.43 -19.46
N PRO A 187 -3.27 -15.77 -19.36
CA PRO A 187 -2.96 -16.67 -20.47
C PRO A 187 -3.98 -16.60 -21.64
N LYS A 188 -5.15 -15.99 -21.43
CA LYS A 188 -6.18 -15.79 -22.46
C LYS A 188 -5.95 -14.54 -23.33
N LEU A 189 -4.92 -13.74 -23.04
CA LEU A 189 -4.58 -12.59 -23.88
C LEU A 189 -4.04 -13.04 -25.23
N THR A 190 -4.52 -12.40 -26.28
CA THR A 190 -4.03 -12.62 -27.64
C THR A 190 -2.75 -11.82 -27.87
N SER A 191 -1.96 -12.19 -28.89
CA SER A 191 -0.77 -11.42 -29.27
C SER A 191 -1.08 -9.94 -29.55
N ASN A 192 -2.25 -9.63 -30.10
CA ASN A 192 -2.68 -8.25 -30.33
C ASN A 192 -2.98 -7.49 -29.02
N ASP A 193 -3.55 -8.17 -28.02
CA ASP A 193 -3.75 -7.58 -26.71
C ASP A 193 -2.41 -7.23 -26.05
N VAL A 194 -1.41 -8.11 -26.18
CA VAL A 194 -0.04 -7.88 -25.68
C VAL A 194 0.64 -6.74 -26.43
N ARG A 195 0.52 -6.67 -27.76
CA ARG A 195 1.02 -5.53 -28.56
C ARG A 195 0.43 -4.20 -28.10
N LEU A 196 -0.86 -4.18 -27.75
CA LEU A 196 -1.49 -2.99 -27.20
C LEU A 196 -0.87 -2.63 -25.84
N CYS A 197 -0.69 -3.61 -24.95
CA CYS A 197 0.01 -3.39 -23.67
C CYS A 197 1.44 -2.88 -23.85
N LEU A 198 2.21 -3.40 -24.83
CA LEU A 198 3.56 -2.93 -25.13
C LEU A 198 3.57 -1.43 -25.46
N LEU A 199 2.72 -0.99 -26.39
CA LEU A 199 2.66 0.42 -26.78
C LEU A 199 2.12 1.33 -25.66
N LEU A 200 1.18 0.82 -24.85
CA LEU A 200 0.73 1.54 -23.65
C LEU A 200 1.84 1.67 -22.61
N ARG A 201 2.64 0.62 -22.40
CA ARG A 201 3.80 0.63 -21.49
C ARG A 201 4.84 1.66 -21.92
N LEU A 202 5.04 1.80 -23.24
CA LEU A 202 5.91 2.80 -23.87
C LEU A 202 5.31 4.22 -23.96
N ARG A 203 4.11 4.44 -23.38
CA ARG A 203 3.43 5.74 -23.28
C ARG A 203 2.99 6.35 -24.61
N PHE A 204 2.70 5.54 -25.63
CA PHE A 204 2.11 6.05 -26.87
C PHE A 204 0.65 6.50 -26.68
N GLY A 205 0.31 7.68 -27.19
CA GLY A 205 -1.04 8.25 -27.11
C GLY A 205 -2.02 7.61 -28.09
N ASN A 206 -3.33 7.79 -27.89
CA ASN A 206 -4.38 7.14 -28.71
C ASN A 206 -4.25 7.41 -30.22
N ALA A 207 -3.88 8.64 -30.60
CA ALA A 207 -3.66 8.99 -32.00
C ALA A 207 -2.47 8.25 -32.61
N GLN A 208 -1.38 8.10 -31.86
CA GLN A 208 -0.21 7.34 -32.28
C GLN A 208 -0.54 5.85 -32.36
N LEU A 209 -1.24 5.29 -31.37
CA LEU A 209 -1.68 3.88 -31.39
C LEU A 209 -2.47 3.55 -32.67
N ALA A 210 -3.37 4.44 -33.08
CA ALA A 210 -4.16 4.25 -34.31
C ALA A 210 -3.26 4.10 -35.55
N LEU A 211 -2.24 4.97 -35.67
CA LEU A 211 -1.28 4.94 -36.77
C LEU A 211 -0.34 3.73 -36.71
N LEU A 212 0.14 3.38 -35.51
CA LEU A 212 1.05 2.24 -35.28
C LEU A 212 0.39 0.90 -35.60
N PHE A 213 -0.90 0.76 -35.25
CA PHE A 213 -1.71 -0.41 -35.58
C PHE A 213 -2.32 -0.37 -36.98
N GLY A 214 -2.34 0.78 -37.66
CA GLY A 214 -3.00 0.94 -38.97
C GLY A 214 -4.52 0.81 -38.89
N ILE A 215 -5.12 1.27 -37.80
CA ILE A 215 -6.57 1.21 -37.54
C ILE A 215 -7.13 2.61 -37.24
N SER A 216 -8.46 2.74 -37.21
CA SER A 216 -9.09 4.00 -36.81
C SER A 216 -8.90 4.29 -35.30
N PRO A 217 -8.89 5.58 -34.88
CA PRO A 217 -8.86 5.93 -33.45
C PRO A 217 -10.02 5.33 -32.64
N SER A 218 -11.21 5.19 -33.26
CA SER A 218 -12.35 4.52 -32.61
C SER A 218 -12.09 3.03 -32.35
N SER A 219 -11.36 2.36 -33.25
CA SER A 219 -10.97 0.96 -33.09
C SER A 219 -9.99 0.78 -31.92
N VAL A 220 -9.08 1.73 -31.69
CA VAL A 220 -8.19 1.72 -30.52
C VAL A 220 -9.00 1.75 -29.21
N SER A 221 -9.97 2.66 -29.10
CA SER A 221 -10.85 2.75 -27.92
C SER A 221 -11.61 1.44 -27.68
N GLN A 222 -12.12 0.82 -28.75
CA GLN A 222 -12.83 -0.44 -28.65
C GLN A 222 -11.91 -1.61 -28.26
N GLN A 223 -10.67 -1.64 -28.76
CA GLN A 223 -9.66 -2.62 -28.36
C GLN A 223 -9.29 -2.46 -26.88
N LYS A 224 -9.06 -1.23 -26.39
CA LYS A 224 -8.81 -0.94 -24.98
C LYS A 224 -9.98 -1.40 -24.09
N PHE A 225 -11.21 -1.10 -24.50
CA PHE A 225 -12.39 -1.56 -23.78
C PHE A 225 -12.45 -3.09 -23.71
N ARG A 226 -12.23 -3.78 -24.83
CA ARG A 226 -12.20 -5.25 -24.87
C ARG A 226 -11.08 -5.83 -24.01
N LEU A 227 -9.90 -5.23 -24.03
CA LEU A 227 -8.77 -5.64 -23.21
C LEU A 227 -9.09 -5.49 -21.71
N LYS A 228 -9.62 -4.33 -21.30
CA LYS A 228 -10.06 -4.10 -19.91
C LYS A 228 -11.09 -5.14 -19.47
N SER A 229 -12.09 -5.42 -20.30
CA SER A 229 -13.08 -6.47 -20.01
C SER A 229 -12.47 -7.87 -19.88
N LYS A 230 -11.51 -8.25 -20.73
CA LYS A 230 -10.79 -9.53 -20.62
C LYS A 230 -10.01 -9.64 -19.31
N LEU A 231 -9.34 -8.56 -18.90
CA LEU A 231 -8.59 -8.51 -17.63
C LEU A 231 -9.52 -8.66 -16.43
N MET A 232 -10.66 -7.94 -16.42
CA MET A 232 -11.68 -8.05 -15.37
C MET A 232 -12.33 -9.45 -15.29
N GLN A 233 -12.47 -10.13 -16.42
CA GLN A 233 -12.97 -11.51 -16.43
C GLN A 233 -11.98 -12.51 -15.83
N ALA A 234 -10.69 -12.21 -15.90
CA ALA A 234 -9.65 -13.04 -15.31
C ALA A 234 -9.42 -12.73 -13.82
N ASP A 235 -9.62 -11.48 -13.42
CA ASP A 235 -9.44 -10.98 -12.07
C ASP A 235 -10.46 -9.87 -11.78
N ASP A 236 -11.48 -10.20 -10.99
CA ASP A 236 -12.61 -9.32 -10.68
C ASP A 236 -12.23 -8.18 -9.74
N THR A 237 -11.05 -8.22 -9.12
CA THR A 237 -10.56 -7.16 -8.23
C THR A 237 -10.03 -5.96 -8.99
N LEU A 238 -9.69 -6.14 -10.27
CA LEU A 238 -9.13 -5.08 -11.11
C LEU A 238 -10.17 -4.00 -11.43
N PHE A 239 -9.70 -2.74 -11.46
CA PHE A 239 -10.46 -1.55 -11.83
C PHE A 239 -11.64 -1.16 -10.92
N LYS A 240 -11.80 -1.78 -9.75
CA LYS A 240 -12.85 -1.45 -8.77
C LYS A 240 -12.73 0.00 -8.25
N ASN A 241 -11.52 0.53 -8.17
CA ASN A 241 -11.24 1.88 -7.67
C ASN A 241 -11.31 2.97 -8.76
N GLY A 242 -11.81 2.64 -9.95
CA GLY A 242 -11.90 3.59 -11.08
C GLY A 242 -10.60 3.79 -11.85
N GLU A 243 -9.58 2.95 -11.65
CA GLU A 243 -8.34 3.03 -12.41
C GLU A 243 -8.57 2.78 -13.92
N THR A 244 -7.75 3.42 -14.73
CA THR A 244 -7.78 3.25 -16.19
C THR A 244 -6.94 2.05 -16.61
N LEU A 245 -7.14 1.58 -17.85
CA LEU A 245 -6.32 0.51 -18.40
C LEU A 245 -4.84 0.92 -18.46
N GLU A 246 -4.58 2.18 -18.82
CA GLU A 246 -3.25 2.75 -18.93
C GLU A 246 -2.51 2.74 -17.59
N THR A 247 -3.14 3.25 -16.53
CA THR A 247 -2.57 3.27 -15.18
C THR A 247 -2.21 1.86 -14.74
N TRP A 248 -3.13 0.91 -14.93
CA TRP A 248 -2.88 -0.49 -14.61
C TRP A 248 -1.69 -1.08 -15.39
N VAL A 249 -1.59 -0.85 -16.71
CA VAL A 249 -0.45 -1.32 -17.51
C VAL A 249 0.88 -0.71 -17.03
N TRP A 250 0.85 0.54 -16.55
CA TRP A 250 2.06 1.23 -16.07
C TRP A 250 2.55 0.73 -14.72
N GLU A 251 1.64 0.27 -13.87
CA GLU A 251 1.92 -0.29 -12.56
C GLU A 251 2.15 -1.82 -12.62
N PHE A 252 1.70 -2.47 -13.70
CA PHE A 252 1.85 -3.91 -13.85
C PHE A 252 3.32 -4.35 -13.85
N GLY A 253 3.70 -5.09 -12.81
CA GLY A 253 5.05 -5.63 -12.64
C GLY A 253 6.11 -4.57 -12.30
N GLY A 254 5.68 -3.39 -11.85
CA GLY A 254 6.53 -2.44 -11.12
C GLY A 254 6.68 -2.83 -9.65
#